data_AF-A0A2H0XA78-F1
#
_entry.id   AF-A0A2H0XA78-F1
#
_cell.length_a   1.000
_cell.length_b   1.000
_cell.length_c   1.000
_cell.angle_alpha   90.00
_cell.angle_beta   90.00
_cell.angle_gamma   90.00
#
_symmetry.space_group_name_H-M   'P 1'
#
loop_
_entity.id
_entity.type
_entity.pdbx_description
1 polymer ?
#
loop_
_entity_poly.entity_id
_entity_poly.type
_entity_poly.pdbx_seq_one_letter_code
_entity_poly.pdbx_strand_id
1 'polypeptide(L)'
;MNTPQNTEIEINFVSKREITKLNKDYLKRSGPTDVLSFNINEKLPDGTFYLGDVLICLEVARKQAEKAGHSLEEEIGELAKHGVKHLLGWDHP
;
A
#
# COMPACT_ATOMS: atom_id res chain seq x y z
N MET A 1 -6.60 12.81 15.02
CA MET A 1 -6.50 11.37 14.69
C MET A 1 -5.89 10.69 15.88
N ASN A 2 -6.61 9.78 16.52
CA ASN A 2 -6.09 9.02 17.66
C ASN A 2 -5.77 7.62 17.17
N THR A 3 -4.66 7.48 16.44
CA THR A 3 -4.12 6.16 16.15
C THR A 3 -3.71 5.55 17.50
N PRO A 4 -4.12 4.32 17.84
CA PRO A 4 -3.74 3.70 19.10
C PRO A 4 -2.22 3.72 19.31
N GLN A 5 -1.79 3.80 20.57
CA GLN A 5 -0.37 3.63 20.88
C GLN A 5 0.06 2.21 20.50
N ASN A 6 1.32 2.05 20.05
CA ASN A 6 1.85 0.78 19.54
C ASN A 6 1.13 0.27 18.28
N THR A 7 1.07 1.11 17.24
CA THR A 7 0.47 0.76 15.95
C THR A 7 1.52 0.31 14.95
N GLU A 8 1.23 -0.74 14.21
CA GLU A 8 2.09 -1.31 13.16
C GLU A 8 1.43 -1.29 11.78
N ILE A 9 2.27 -1.16 10.76
CA ILE A 9 1.93 -1.33 9.34
C ILE A 9 3.01 -2.19 8.70
N GLU A 10 2.63 -2.98 7.69
CA GLU A 10 3.60 -3.63 6.83
C GLU A 10 3.63 -2.97 5.45
N ILE A 11 4.84 -2.78 4.92
CA ILE A 11 5.05 -2.33 3.55
C ILE A 11 5.84 -3.41 2.82
N ASN A 12 5.20 -4.01 1.81
CA ASN A 12 5.74 -5.15 1.09
C ASN A 12 5.92 -4.82 -0.40
N PHE A 13 7.10 -5.15 -0.95
CA PHE A 13 7.35 -5.07 -2.38
C PHE A 13 6.93 -6.36 -3.06
N VAL A 14 6.02 -6.26 -4.02
CA VAL A 14 5.39 -7.42 -4.66
C VAL A 14 5.63 -7.44 -6.16
N SER A 15 5.60 -8.65 -6.72
CA SER A 15 5.70 -8.83 -8.17
C SER A 15 4.45 -8.31 -8.89
N LYS A 16 4.58 -7.98 -10.18
CA LYS A 16 3.43 -7.61 -11.01
C LYS A 16 2.35 -8.69 -11.06
N ARG A 17 2.76 -9.97 -11.04
CA ARG A 17 1.84 -11.12 -11.03
C ARG A 17 1.02 -11.17 -9.74
N GLU A 18 1.68 -10.96 -8.62
CA GLU A 18 1.07 -10.99 -7.29
C GLU A 18 0.08 -9.84 -7.11
N ILE A 19 0.49 -8.60 -7.40
CA ILE A 19 -0.42 -7.45 -7.25
C ILE A 19 -1.63 -7.55 -8.19
N THR A 20 -1.44 -8.11 -9.40
CA THR A 20 -2.55 -8.36 -10.34
C THR A 20 -3.55 -9.37 -9.77
N LYS A 21 -3.04 -10.45 -9.15
CA LYS A 21 -3.89 -11.45 -8.50
C LYS A 21 -4.67 -10.82 -7.35
N LEU A 22 -4.00 -10.10 -6.47
CA LEU A 22 -4.64 -9.47 -5.30
C LEU A 22 -5.66 -8.39 -5.69
N ASN A 23 -5.36 -7.57 -6.69
CA ASN A 23 -6.27 -6.56 -7.23
C ASN A 23 -7.58 -7.21 -7.77
N LYS A 24 -7.45 -8.37 -8.40
CA LYS A 24 -8.60 -9.16 -8.87
C LYS A 24 -9.36 -9.81 -7.72
N ASP A 25 -8.65 -10.50 -6.82
CA ASP A 25 -9.25 -11.33 -5.80
C ASP A 25 -9.99 -10.49 -4.76
N TYR A 26 -9.40 -9.36 -4.34
CA TYR A 26 -9.92 -8.51 -3.27
C TYR A 26 -10.67 -7.27 -3.76
N LEU A 27 -10.19 -6.59 -4.81
CA LEU A 27 -10.82 -5.35 -5.30
C LEU A 27 -11.69 -5.54 -6.55
N LYS A 28 -11.75 -6.77 -7.10
CA LYS A 28 -12.48 -7.11 -8.33
C LYS A 28 -12.07 -6.27 -9.55
N ARG A 29 -10.85 -5.73 -9.56
CA ARG A 29 -10.29 -4.95 -10.66
C ARG A 29 -9.32 -5.81 -11.47
N SER A 30 -9.25 -5.57 -12.78
CA SER A 30 -8.38 -6.32 -13.68
C SER A 30 -7.01 -5.63 -13.85
N GLY A 31 -5.95 -6.44 -13.89
CA GLY A 31 -4.61 -5.97 -14.23
C GLY A 31 -3.78 -5.50 -13.04
N PRO A 32 -2.51 -5.17 -13.29
CA PRO A 32 -1.60 -4.68 -12.26
C PRO A 32 -2.01 -3.27 -11.82
N THR A 33 -1.72 -2.95 -10.56
CA THR A 33 -1.69 -1.57 -10.07
C THR A 33 -0.32 -1.30 -9.47
N ASP A 34 -0.05 -0.05 -9.13
CA ASP A 34 1.16 0.42 -8.47
C ASP A 34 1.17 0.11 -6.97
N VAL A 35 0.06 0.36 -6.29
CA VAL A 35 -0.11 0.14 -4.85
C VAL A 35 -1.48 -0.42 -4.51
N LEU A 36 -1.53 -1.29 -3.49
CA LEU A 36 -2.75 -1.74 -2.82
C LEU A 36 -2.63 -1.49 -1.32
N SER A 37 -3.73 -1.11 -0.69
CA SER A 37 -3.81 -0.94 0.77
C SER A 37 -4.90 -1.83 1.33
N PHE A 38 -4.54 -2.66 2.30
CA PHE A 38 -5.46 -3.55 3.00
C PHE A 38 -5.64 -3.08 4.44
N ASN A 39 -6.81 -2.54 4.74
CA ASN A 39 -7.11 -2.00 6.05
C ASN A 39 -7.60 -3.12 6.97
N ILE A 40 -6.79 -3.49 7.98
CA ILE A 40 -7.05 -4.63 8.86
C ILE A 40 -7.65 -4.18 10.20
N ASN A 41 -7.12 -3.11 10.80
CA ASN A 41 -7.61 -2.53 12.07
C ASN A 41 -7.79 -3.56 13.21
N GLU A 42 -6.79 -4.41 13.44
CA GLU A 42 -6.87 -5.49 14.42
C GLU A 42 -5.98 -5.20 15.64
N LYS A 43 -6.48 -5.52 16.84
CA LYS A 43 -5.66 -5.50 18.06
C LYS A 43 -5.12 -6.89 18.34
N LEU A 44 -3.81 -7.04 18.28
CA LEU A 44 -3.10 -8.29 18.51
C LEU A 44 -2.98 -8.61 20.02
N PRO A 45 -2.74 -9.89 20.40
CA PRO A 45 -2.67 -10.32 21.79
C PRO A 45 -1.56 -9.65 22.63
N ASP A 46 -0.48 -9.21 21.98
CA ASP A 46 0.64 -8.50 22.61
C ASP A 46 0.35 -7.00 22.85
N GLY A 47 -0.83 -6.53 22.43
CA GLY A 47 -1.26 -5.14 22.58
C GLY A 47 -0.91 -4.26 21.39
N THR A 48 -0.27 -4.78 20.35
CA THR A 48 -0.05 -4.09 19.08
C THR A 48 -1.36 -3.85 18.35
N PHE A 49 -1.53 -2.66 17.79
CA PHE A 49 -2.63 -2.35 16.88
C PHE A 49 -2.14 -2.47 15.44
N TYR A 50 -2.51 -3.56 14.76
CA TYR A 50 -2.15 -3.78 13.38
C TYR A 50 -3.10 -3.03 12.45
N LEU A 51 -2.58 -1.96 11.84
CA LEU A 51 -3.37 -1.09 10.96
C LEU A 51 -3.58 -1.75 9.59
N GLY A 52 -2.56 -2.44 9.07
CA GLY A 52 -2.67 -3.26 7.86
C GLY A 52 -1.49 -3.14 6.91
N ASP A 53 -1.73 -3.52 5.65
CA ASP A 53 -0.70 -3.73 4.65
C ASP A 53 -0.71 -2.66 3.54
N VAL A 54 0.48 -2.26 3.09
CA VAL A 54 0.69 -1.53 1.84
C VAL A 54 1.56 -2.38 0.92
N LEU A 55 1.01 -2.79 -0.22
CA LEU A 55 1.73 -3.58 -1.22
C LEU A 55 2.12 -2.69 -2.38
N ILE A 56 3.42 -2.59 -2.70
CA ILE A 56 3.93 -1.76 -3.80
C ILE A 56 4.55 -2.65 -4.88
N CYS A 57 4.13 -2.46 -6.14
CA CYS A 57 4.74 -3.15 -7.26
C CYS A 57 5.88 -2.34 -7.88
N LEU A 58 7.13 -2.74 -7.60
CA LEU A 58 8.33 -2.04 -8.07
C LEU A 58 8.41 -1.93 -9.60
N GLU A 59 7.90 -2.90 -10.35
CA GLU A 59 7.87 -2.84 -11.81
C GLU A 59 6.93 -1.75 -12.34
N VAL A 60 5.80 -1.53 -11.67
CA VAL A 60 4.84 -0.49 -12.05
C VAL A 60 5.34 0.86 -11.57
N ALA A 61 5.81 0.95 -10.33
CA ALA A 61 6.43 2.16 -9.77
C ALA A 61 7.58 2.66 -10.65
N ARG A 62 8.49 1.80 -11.10
CA ARG A 62 9.58 2.22 -12.01
C ARG A 62 9.05 2.86 -13.30
N LYS A 63 8.00 2.30 -13.89
CA LYS A 63 7.39 2.86 -15.10
C LYS A 63 6.68 4.18 -14.85
N GLN A 64 6.15 4.40 -13.65
CA GLN A 64 5.57 5.68 -13.26
C GLN A 64 6.67 6.71 -13.04
N ALA A 65 7.71 6.36 -12.29
CA ALA A 65 8.88 7.19 -12.05
C ALA A 65 9.51 7.71 -13.35
N GLU A 66 9.74 6.82 -14.32
CA GLU A 66 10.25 7.16 -15.65
C GLU A 66 9.33 8.14 -16.41
N LYS A 67 8.01 7.96 -16.32
CA LYS A 67 7.03 8.84 -16.99
C LYS A 67 6.90 10.20 -16.31
N ALA A 68 7.00 10.24 -14.98
CA ALA A 68 6.89 11.45 -14.19
C ALA A 68 8.22 12.21 -14.07
N GLY A 69 9.33 11.62 -14.51
CA GLY A 69 10.64 12.29 -14.59
C GLY A 69 11.35 12.41 -13.23
N HIS A 70 11.11 11.48 -12.33
CA HIS A 70 11.69 11.44 -10.98
C HIS A 70 12.25 10.04 -10.67
N SER A 71 12.97 9.91 -9.54
CA SER A 71 13.60 8.66 -9.14
C SER A 71 12.58 7.60 -8.70
N LEU A 72 12.99 6.33 -8.76
CA LEU A 72 12.17 5.23 -8.24
C LEU A 72 11.94 5.38 -6.73
N GLU A 73 12.94 5.87 -6.00
CA GLU A 73 12.88 6.13 -4.57
C GLU A 73 11.82 7.19 -4.22
N GLU A 74 11.74 8.27 -5.00
CA GLU A 74 10.70 9.29 -4.84
C GLU A 74 9.31 8.72 -5.10
N GLU A 75 9.15 7.92 -6.17
CA GLU A 75 7.87 7.26 -6.46
C GLU A 75 7.46 6.26 -5.38
N ILE A 76 8.39 5.46 -4.84
CA ILE A 76 8.11 4.57 -3.71
C ILE A 76 7.66 5.37 -2.48
N GLY A 77 8.30 6.50 -2.20
CA GLY A 77 7.91 7.39 -1.11
C GLY A 77 6.50 7.95 -1.28
N GLU A 78 6.13 8.37 -2.49
CA GLU A 78 4.79 8.84 -2.82
C GLU A 78 3.74 7.73 -2.68
N LEU A 79 4.02 6.53 -3.20
CA LEU A 79 3.13 5.37 -3.10
C LEU A 79 2.96 4.89 -1.65
N ALA A 80 4.04 4.86 -0.86
CA ALA A 80 3.96 4.53 0.57
C ALA A 80 3.13 5.54 1.34
N LYS A 81 3.35 6.84 1.11
CA LYS A 81 2.55 7.93 1.70
C LYS A 81 1.08 7.80 1.31
N HIS A 82 0.79 7.53 0.04
CA HIS A 82 -0.57 7.31 -0.46
C HIS A 82 -1.23 6.08 0.19
N GLY A 83 -0.52 4.95 0.24
CA GLY A 83 -1.04 3.73 0.85
C GLY A 83 -1.33 3.89 2.35
N VAL A 84 -0.43 4.54 3.09
CA VAL A 84 -0.65 4.82 4.53
C VAL A 84 -1.83 5.77 4.75
N LYS A 85 -2.03 6.77 3.87
CA LYS A 85 -3.22 7.63 3.94
C LYS A 85 -4.52 6.83 3.80
N HIS A 86 -4.57 5.85 2.89
CA HIS A 86 -5.73 4.96 2.77
C HIS A 86 -5.92 4.10 4.02
N LEU A 87 -4.85 3.58 4.61
CA LEU A 87 -4.94 2.85 5.88
C LEU A 87 -5.51 3.72 7.02
N LEU A 88 -5.17 5.01 7.04
CA LEU A 88 -5.71 5.98 8.00
C LEU A 88 -7.15 6.45 7.68
N GLY A 89 -7.79 5.92 6.64
CA GLY A 89 -9.14 6.28 6.23
C GLY A 89 -9.23 7.64 5.53
N TRP A 90 -8.11 8.16 5.00
CA TRP A 90 -8.11 9.37 4.18
C TRP A 90 -8.33 8.98 2.74
N ASP A 91 -9.53 8.49 2.43
CA ASP A 91 -9.90 8.27 1.05
C ASP A 91 -9.81 9.59 0.29
N HIS A 92 -9.03 9.60 -0.79
CA HIS A 92 -9.09 10.66 -1.78
C HIS A 92 -10.18 10.28 -2.80
N PRO A 93 -11.13 11.19 -3.11
CA PRO A 93 -12.10 10.97 -4.19
C PRO A 93 -11.43 10.87 -5.55
#